data_AF-A0A7J3EDX6-F1
#
_entry.id   AF-A0A7J3EDX6-F1
#
_cell.length_a   1.000
_cell.length_b   1.000
_cell.length_c   1.000
_cell.angle_alpha   90.00
_cell.angle_beta   90.00
_cell.angle_gamma   90.00
#
_symmetry.space_group_name_H-M   'P 1'
#
loop_
_entity.id
_entity.type
_entity.pdbx_description
1 polymer ?
#
loop_
_entity_poly.entity_id
_entity_poly.type
_entity_poly.pdbx_seq_one_letter_code
_entity_poly.pdbx_strand_id
1 'polypeptide(L)'
;MIYMRKPKFERLLKALMLEEPDRVPFYELFVDQEVMEAILGVRFGIDPSKRETVKEYCRRLVEFYRKLGYDYVPFSAPLNLPRSNILTAKDTALYSRGFRSWQNEHRGEIENIEDYYEYPWPEKGHEILPIGLETFNELRKTLPEDMKILAGAGGGVLENVMWLMGTVPFAKAIYREPKLIEMMFNSVGSIIERVDAYLAEFDEVGGIVMGDDMGYKRGT
;
A
#
# COMPACT_ATOMS: atom_id res chain seq x y z
N MET A 1 -20.97 -1.24 27.72
CA MET A 1 -21.43 -1.08 26.33
C MET A 1 -20.56 -0.05 25.66
N ILE A 2 -19.64 -0.46 24.80
CA ILE A 2 -18.97 0.49 23.89
C ILE A 2 -20.03 0.87 22.85
N TYR A 3 -20.44 2.13 22.82
CA TYR A 3 -21.37 2.64 21.83
C TYR A 3 -20.68 2.53 20.47
N MET A 4 -21.05 1.56 19.63
CA MET A 4 -20.54 1.47 18.25
C MET A 4 -21.04 2.69 17.49
N ARG A 5 -20.17 3.69 17.33
CA ARG A 5 -20.49 4.91 16.60
C ARG A 5 -20.60 4.59 15.12
N LYS A 6 -21.57 5.20 14.44
CA LYS A 6 -21.68 5.10 12.99
C LYS A 6 -20.51 5.87 12.34
N PRO A 7 -19.77 5.23 11.41
CA PRO A 7 -18.81 5.93 10.56
C PRO A 7 -19.43 7.14 9.86
N LYS A 8 -18.63 8.16 9.58
CA LYS A 8 -19.01 9.33 8.80
C LYS A 8 -17.77 9.86 8.09
N PHE A 9 -17.50 9.37 6.89
CA PHE A 9 -16.32 9.75 6.10
C PHE A 9 -16.15 11.27 5.92
N GLU A 10 -17.27 12.01 5.87
CA GLU A 10 -17.29 13.47 5.80
C GLU A 10 -16.41 14.16 6.87
N ARG A 11 -16.19 13.51 8.03
CA ARG A 11 -15.29 14.03 9.07
C ARG A 11 -13.86 14.13 8.59
N LEU A 12 -13.38 13.05 7.97
CA LEU A 12 -12.03 13.00 7.41
C LEU A 12 -11.93 13.97 6.23
N LEU A 13 -12.92 13.99 5.35
CA LEU A 13 -12.96 14.92 4.21
C LEU A 13 -12.84 16.37 4.67
N LYS A 14 -13.64 16.79 5.66
CA LYS A 14 -13.55 18.14 6.24
C LYS A 14 -12.16 18.46 6.77
N ALA A 15 -11.58 17.55 7.56
CA ALA A 15 -10.23 17.76 8.10
C ALA A 15 -9.18 17.89 6.98
N LEU A 16 -9.25 17.06 5.93
CA LEU A 16 -8.36 17.13 4.77
C LEU A 16 -8.55 18.41 3.93
N MET A 17 -9.78 18.94 3.89
CA MET A 17 -10.12 20.19 3.22
C MET A 17 -9.92 21.44 4.11
N LEU A 18 -9.25 21.28 5.25
CA LEU A 18 -8.96 22.36 6.21
C LEU A 18 -10.23 23.02 6.80
N GLU A 19 -11.31 22.25 6.90
CA GLU A 19 -12.54 22.61 7.60
C GLU A 19 -12.61 21.96 9.00
N GLU A 20 -13.48 22.48 9.87
CA GLU A 20 -13.69 21.94 11.21
C GLU A 20 -14.72 20.77 11.21
N PRO A 21 -14.30 19.53 11.52
CA PRO A 21 -15.22 18.40 11.73
C PRO A 21 -15.89 18.45 13.10
N ASP A 22 -16.93 17.62 13.32
CA ASP A 22 -17.59 17.48 14.64
C ASP A 22 -16.67 16.87 15.73
N ARG A 23 -15.55 16.27 15.33
CA ARG A 23 -14.46 15.77 16.17
C ARG A 23 -13.22 15.51 15.33
N VAL A 24 -12.06 15.37 15.98
CA VAL A 24 -10.84 14.87 15.33
C VAL A 24 -11.10 13.46 14.75
N PRO A 25 -10.99 13.26 13.42
CA PRO A 25 -11.10 11.95 12.79
C PRO A 25 -9.87 11.11 13.13
N PHE A 26 -10.04 9.79 13.22
CA PHE A 26 -8.90 8.89 13.33
C PHE A 26 -8.30 8.63 11.96
N TYR A 27 -6.97 8.53 11.92
CA TYR A 27 -6.21 8.23 10.73
C TYR A 27 -5.12 7.20 11.09
N GLU A 28 -5.06 6.14 10.30
CA GLU A 28 -4.09 5.05 10.38
C GLU A 28 -3.72 4.59 8.96
N LEU A 29 -2.42 4.44 8.70
CA LEU A 29 -1.90 4.04 7.40
C LEU A 29 -2.19 2.56 7.14
N PHE A 30 -1.84 1.70 8.11
CA PHE A 30 -2.24 0.29 8.15
C PHE A 30 -2.03 -0.26 9.56
N VAL A 31 -2.78 -1.29 9.91
CA VAL A 31 -2.61 -2.03 11.17
C VAL A 31 -2.12 -3.43 10.84
N ASP A 32 -1.10 -3.89 11.56
CA ASP A 32 -0.61 -5.25 11.39
C ASP A 32 -1.67 -6.30 11.74
N GLN A 33 -1.65 -7.42 11.01
CA GLN A 33 -2.68 -8.45 11.10
C GLN A 33 -2.81 -9.03 12.50
N GLU A 34 -1.71 -9.23 13.24
CA GLU A 34 -1.74 -9.83 14.58
C GLU A 34 -2.40 -8.89 15.59
N VAL A 35 -2.25 -7.57 15.40
CA VAL A 35 -2.95 -6.56 16.20
C VAL A 35 -4.45 -6.60 15.91
N MET A 36 -4.84 -6.68 14.63
CA MET A 36 -6.25 -6.83 14.25
C MET A 36 -6.85 -8.13 14.83
N GLU A 37 -6.14 -9.25 14.72
CA GLU A 37 -6.54 -10.54 15.29
C GLU A 37 -6.71 -10.49 16.81
N ALA A 38 -5.76 -9.86 17.52
CA ALA A 38 -5.82 -9.70 18.97
C ALA A 38 -7.04 -8.87 19.42
N ILE A 39 -7.38 -7.81 18.68
CA ILE A 39 -8.50 -6.91 19.00
C ILE A 39 -9.87 -7.53 18.63
N LEU A 40 -9.94 -8.28 17.53
CA LEU A 40 -11.17 -8.97 17.15
C LEU A 40 -11.38 -10.29 17.92
N GLY A 41 -10.30 -10.90 18.43
CA GLY A 41 -10.35 -12.23 19.03
C GLY A 41 -10.56 -13.35 18.01
N VAL A 42 -10.31 -13.10 16.73
CA VAL A 42 -10.42 -14.08 15.64
C VAL A 42 -9.16 -14.03 14.78
N ARG A 43 -8.71 -15.18 14.29
CA ARG A 43 -7.59 -15.25 13.33
C ARG A 43 -8.09 -14.82 11.96
N PHE A 44 -7.37 -13.94 11.27
CA PHE A 44 -7.60 -13.61 9.87
C PHE A 44 -7.22 -14.80 8.98
N GLY A 45 -6.23 -15.59 9.43
CA GLY A 45 -5.77 -16.89 8.92
C GLY A 45 -6.68 -17.53 7.86
N ILE A 46 -6.41 -17.14 6.61
CA ILE A 46 -6.99 -17.68 5.41
C ILE A 46 -6.43 -19.09 5.22
N ASP A 47 -7.29 -20.10 5.24
CA ASP A 47 -6.94 -21.43 4.72
C ASP A 47 -6.77 -21.29 3.18
N PRO A 48 -5.55 -21.39 2.63
CA PRO A 48 -5.30 -21.18 1.20
C PRO A 48 -6.07 -22.15 0.30
N SER A 49 -6.58 -23.25 0.87
CA SER A 49 -7.38 -24.24 0.15
C SER A 49 -8.86 -23.84 -0.03
N LYS A 50 -9.31 -22.71 0.54
CA LYS A 50 -10.70 -22.26 0.48
C LYS A 50 -10.84 -20.94 -0.29
N ARG A 51 -11.81 -20.87 -1.20
CA ARG A 51 -12.23 -19.65 -1.91
C ARG A 51 -12.89 -18.60 -1.00
N GLU A 52 -13.30 -18.98 0.21
CA GLU A 52 -14.11 -18.18 1.15
C GLU A 52 -13.31 -17.08 1.89
N THR A 53 -12.12 -16.74 1.39
CA THR A 53 -11.03 -16.18 2.19
C THR A 53 -10.85 -14.68 2.01
N VAL A 54 -11.00 -14.17 0.78
CA VAL A 54 -10.98 -12.72 0.48
C VAL A 54 -12.18 -12.01 1.08
N LYS A 55 -13.37 -12.62 0.97
CA LYS A 55 -14.61 -12.07 1.55
C LYS A 55 -14.54 -11.97 3.07
N GLU A 56 -14.11 -13.05 3.73
CA GLU A 56 -13.99 -13.06 5.19
C GLU A 56 -12.89 -12.10 5.66
N TYR A 57 -11.78 -12.00 4.92
CA TYR A 57 -10.75 -10.98 5.15
C TYR A 57 -11.33 -9.56 5.10
N CYS A 58 -12.02 -9.21 4.00
CA CYS A 58 -12.62 -7.88 3.84
C CYS A 58 -13.65 -7.59 4.95
N ARG A 59 -14.47 -8.59 5.32
CA ARG A 59 -15.45 -8.47 6.40
C ARG A 59 -14.79 -8.16 7.74
N ARG A 60 -13.71 -8.88 8.08
CA ARG A 60 -12.96 -8.67 9.33
C ARG A 60 -12.21 -7.34 9.32
N LEU A 61 -11.66 -6.95 8.18
CA LEU A 61 -11.00 -5.66 8.01
C LEU A 61 -12.00 -4.51 8.28
N VAL A 62 -13.15 -4.51 7.62
CA VAL A 62 -14.23 -3.54 7.87
C VAL A 62 -14.70 -3.58 9.32
N GLU A 63 -14.90 -4.77 9.88
CA GLU A 63 -15.30 -4.95 11.29
C GLU A 63 -14.30 -4.30 12.25
N PHE A 64 -13.01 -4.50 12.03
CA PHE A 64 -11.93 -3.92 12.83
C PHE A 64 -11.95 -2.39 12.82
N TYR A 65 -11.87 -1.77 11.63
CA TYR A 65 -11.82 -0.32 11.50
C TYR A 65 -13.10 0.32 12.05
N ARG A 66 -14.25 -0.27 11.76
CA ARG A 66 -15.54 0.20 12.29
C ARG A 66 -15.61 0.08 13.82
N LYS A 67 -15.16 -1.03 14.39
CA LYS A 67 -15.17 -1.27 15.84
C LYS A 67 -14.31 -0.26 16.60
N LEU A 68 -13.19 0.16 16.03
CA LEU A 68 -12.32 1.19 16.60
C LEU A 68 -12.75 2.63 16.28
N GLY A 69 -13.81 2.80 15.49
CA GLY A 69 -14.42 4.10 15.20
C GLY A 69 -13.69 4.91 14.13
N TYR A 70 -13.00 4.24 13.20
CA TYR A 70 -12.50 4.83 11.98
C TYR A 70 -13.65 5.07 10.98
N ASP A 71 -13.52 6.14 10.20
CA ASP A 71 -14.51 6.53 9.19
C ASP A 71 -14.19 5.96 7.78
N TYR A 72 -13.10 5.18 7.66
CA TYR A 72 -12.62 4.58 6.40
C TYR A 72 -11.91 3.23 6.64
N VAL A 73 -11.58 2.54 5.54
CA VAL A 73 -10.67 1.38 5.51
C VAL A 73 -9.52 1.64 4.52
N PRO A 74 -8.24 1.43 4.88
CA PRO A 74 -7.14 1.58 3.94
C PRO A 74 -7.08 0.40 2.98
N PHE A 75 -6.71 0.68 1.74
CA PHE A 75 -6.43 -0.31 0.70
C PHE A 75 -5.17 0.11 -0.06
N SER A 76 -4.26 -0.84 -0.27
CA SER A 76 -3.05 -0.63 -1.06
C SER A 76 -3.07 -1.57 -2.26
N ALA A 77 -2.77 -1.02 -3.42
CA ALA A 77 -2.75 -1.65 -4.73
C ALA A 77 -1.31 -1.65 -5.26
N PRO A 78 -0.41 -2.49 -4.71
CA PRO A 78 0.99 -2.45 -5.06
C PRO A 78 1.20 -2.67 -6.55
N LEU A 79 2.20 -1.99 -7.10
CA LEU A 79 2.55 -2.08 -8.51
C LEU A 79 3.13 -3.45 -8.87
N ASN A 80 2.83 -3.93 -10.08
CA ASN A 80 3.46 -5.11 -10.65
C ASN A 80 4.88 -4.78 -11.17
N LEU A 81 5.79 -4.54 -10.23
CA LEU A 81 7.19 -4.24 -10.47
C LEU A 81 8.03 -5.38 -9.87
N PRO A 82 8.37 -6.42 -10.67
CA PRO A 82 9.11 -7.58 -10.18
C PRO A 82 10.49 -7.17 -9.63
N ARG A 83 10.82 -7.74 -8.47
CA ARG A 83 12.07 -7.47 -7.74
C ARG A 83 12.67 -8.78 -7.24
N SER A 84 13.94 -8.99 -7.54
CA SER A 84 14.79 -10.08 -7.06
C SER A 84 15.75 -9.63 -5.95
N ASN A 85 15.98 -8.31 -5.83
CA ASN A 85 16.84 -7.68 -4.83
C ASN A 85 16.22 -7.65 -3.41
N ILE A 86 15.58 -8.73 -2.96
CA ILE A 86 14.96 -8.87 -1.63
C ILE A 86 15.83 -9.76 -0.73
N LEU A 87 16.18 -9.25 0.45
CA LEU A 87 16.84 -10.00 1.51
C LEU A 87 15.80 -10.62 2.44
N THR A 88 16.06 -11.81 2.97
CA THR A 88 15.19 -12.49 3.94
C THR A 88 16.01 -13.06 5.08
N ALA A 89 15.55 -12.86 6.31
CA ALA A 89 16.15 -13.46 7.50
C ALA A 89 15.08 -13.83 8.53
N LYS A 90 15.47 -14.62 9.53
CA LYS A 90 14.59 -14.96 10.65
C LYS A 90 14.14 -13.69 11.35
N ASP A 91 12.83 -13.57 11.55
CA ASP A 91 12.26 -12.44 12.28
C ASP A 91 12.41 -12.66 13.79
N THR A 92 13.06 -11.70 14.46
CA THR A 92 13.38 -11.73 15.89
C THR A 92 12.40 -10.92 16.74
N ALA A 93 11.37 -10.33 16.13
CA ALA A 93 10.33 -9.59 16.85
C ALA A 93 9.51 -10.49 17.78
N LEU A 94 8.91 -9.89 18.82
CA LEU A 94 8.03 -10.60 19.77
C LEU A 94 6.83 -11.25 19.06
N TYR A 95 6.24 -10.53 18.08
CA TYR A 95 5.14 -10.99 17.24
C TYR A 95 5.65 -11.42 15.86
N SER A 96 6.65 -12.32 15.85
CA SER A 96 7.33 -12.78 14.63
C SER A 96 6.39 -13.53 13.68
N ARG A 97 6.51 -13.24 12.38
CA ARG A 97 5.91 -14.04 11.28
C ARG A 97 6.84 -15.15 10.78
N GLY A 98 7.88 -15.47 11.56
CA GLY A 98 8.91 -16.46 11.23
C GLY A 98 10.08 -15.87 10.46
N PHE A 99 9.81 -15.22 9.33
CA PHE A 99 10.79 -14.54 8.49
C PHE A 99 10.37 -13.10 8.20
N ARG A 100 11.37 -12.23 8.06
CA ARG A 100 11.21 -10.86 7.59
C ARG A 100 11.98 -10.71 6.29
N SER A 101 11.37 -10.00 5.35
CA SER A 101 11.99 -9.63 4.09
C SER A 101 12.08 -8.11 3.97
N TRP A 102 13.14 -7.62 3.34
CA TRP A 102 13.34 -6.20 3.08
C TRP A 102 14.20 -5.98 1.83
N GLN A 103 14.14 -4.76 1.30
CA GLN A 103 14.86 -4.36 0.11
C GLN A 103 16.38 -4.41 0.35
N ASN A 104 17.14 -5.01 -0.58
CA ASN A 104 18.59 -4.84 -0.61
C ASN A 104 18.92 -3.42 -1.09
N GLU A 105 19.43 -2.59 -0.19
CA GLU A 105 19.73 -1.19 -0.51
C GLU A 105 21.02 -1.01 -1.33
N HIS A 106 21.84 -2.05 -1.45
CA HIS A 106 23.14 -1.98 -2.11
C HIS A 106 23.11 -2.33 -3.60
N ARG A 107 22.03 -2.98 -4.06
CA ARG A 107 21.85 -3.43 -5.45
C ARG A 107 20.38 -3.36 -5.89
N GLY A 108 20.19 -3.22 -7.19
CA GLY A 108 18.90 -3.04 -7.84
C GLY A 108 18.62 -4.05 -8.94
N GLU A 109 17.38 -4.09 -9.40
CA GLU A 109 17.02 -4.59 -10.73
C GLU A 109 17.50 -3.63 -11.82
N ILE A 110 17.58 -2.33 -11.51
CA ILE A 110 17.98 -1.27 -12.46
C ILE A 110 19.07 -0.40 -11.84
N GLU A 111 20.34 -0.67 -12.17
CA GLU A 111 21.49 0.11 -11.70
C GLU A 111 22.08 1.02 -12.79
N ASN A 112 21.80 0.73 -14.06
CA ASN A 112 22.25 1.48 -15.23
C ASN A 112 21.15 1.58 -16.32
N ILE A 113 21.46 2.22 -17.45
CA ILE A 113 20.51 2.45 -18.55
C ILE A 113 20.19 1.16 -19.30
N GLU A 114 21.17 0.26 -19.46
CA GLU A 114 20.97 -1.02 -20.11
C GLU A 114 19.96 -1.87 -19.32
N ASP A 115 20.11 -1.94 -17.99
CA ASP A 115 19.17 -2.62 -17.10
C ASP A 115 17.73 -2.08 -17.26
N TYR A 116 17.58 -0.75 -17.42
CA TYR A 116 16.26 -0.13 -17.62
C TYR A 116 15.54 -0.66 -18.86
N TYR A 117 16.27 -0.88 -19.95
CA TYR A 117 15.69 -1.38 -21.21
C TYR A 117 15.43 -2.88 -21.18
N GLU A 118 16.18 -3.63 -20.37
CA GLU A 118 15.96 -5.08 -20.17
C GLU A 118 14.87 -5.37 -19.14
N TYR A 119 14.57 -4.41 -18.26
CA TYR A 119 13.58 -4.59 -17.20
C TYR A 119 12.16 -4.83 -17.77
N PRO A 120 11.42 -5.83 -17.25
CA PRO A 120 10.09 -6.19 -17.72
C PRO A 120 9.03 -5.20 -17.20
N TRP A 121 9.01 -3.99 -17.74
CA TRP A 121 7.99 -2.98 -17.42
C TRP A 121 6.59 -3.50 -17.78
N PRO A 122 5.57 -3.27 -16.92
CA PRO A 122 4.20 -3.66 -17.25
C PRO A 122 3.71 -2.88 -18.47
N GLU A 123 3.29 -3.59 -19.52
CA GLU A 123 2.79 -2.97 -20.74
C GLU A 123 1.35 -2.42 -20.56
N LYS A 124 0.87 -1.62 -21.52
CA LYS A 124 -0.49 -1.05 -21.48
C LYS A 124 -1.55 -2.15 -21.43
N GLY A 125 -2.38 -2.18 -20.37
CA GLY A 125 -3.54 -3.08 -20.27
C GLY A 125 -3.73 -3.70 -18.89
N HIS A 126 -4.10 -4.99 -18.86
CA HIS A 126 -4.41 -5.74 -17.63
C HIS A 126 -3.23 -5.87 -16.66
N GLU A 127 -1.98 -5.72 -17.13
CA GLU A 127 -0.76 -5.81 -16.31
C GLU A 127 -0.54 -4.59 -15.41
N ILE A 128 -1.20 -3.46 -15.72
CA ILE A 128 -1.21 -2.24 -14.91
C ILE A 128 -2.38 -2.26 -13.92
N LEU A 129 -3.33 -3.19 -14.04
CA LEU A 129 -4.39 -3.32 -13.04
C LEU A 129 -3.75 -3.61 -11.69
N PRO A 130 -4.29 -3.01 -10.62
CA PRO A 130 -3.71 -3.12 -9.30
C PRO A 130 -3.63 -4.58 -8.87
N ILE A 131 -2.47 -4.98 -8.34
CA ILE A 131 -2.39 -6.24 -7.60
C ILE A 131 -3.41 -6.17 -6.46
N GLY A 132 -4.19 -7.23 -6.29
CA GLY A 132 -5.25 -7.26 -5.29
C GLY A 132 -6.62 -6.76 -5.79
N LEU A 133 -6.84 -6.66 -7.10
CA LEU A 133 -8.14 -6.29 -7.69
C LEU A 133 -9.31 -7.12 -7.16
N GLU A 134 -9.12 -8.42 -6.91
CA GLU A 134 -10.15 -9.27 -6.28
C GLU A 134 -10.51 -8.77 -4.87
N THR A 135 -9.49 -8.42 -4.07
CA THR A 135 -9.67 -7.87 -2.72
C THR A 135 -10.31 -6.49 -2.77
N PHE A 136 -9.90 -5.63 -3.70
CA PHE A 136 -10.51 -4.31 -3.91
C PHE A 136 -12.00 -4.42 -4.21
N ASN A 137 -12.37 -5.27 -5.17
CA ASN A 137 -13.75 -5.47 -5.57
C ASN A 137 -14.60 -6.05 -4.45
N GLU A 138 -14.06 -6.97 -3.65
CA GLU A 138 -14.79 -7.52 -2.50
C GLU A 138 -14.89 -6.53 -1.34
N LEU A 139 -13.84 -5.74 -1.08
CA LEU A 139 -13.85 -4.70 -0.06
C LEU A 139 -14.94 -3.66 -0.34
N ARG A 140 -15.05 -3.20 -1.59
CA ARG A 140 -16.10 -2.27 -2.04
C ARG A 140 -17.51 -2.80 -1.78
N LYS A 141 -17.76 -4.07 -2.09
CA LYS A 141 -19.06 -4.73 -1.81
C LYS A 141 -19.34 -4.90 -0.33
N THR A 142 -18.30 -5.02 0.48
CA THR A 142 -18.40 -5.25 1.94
C THR A 142 -18.55 -3.94 2.72
N LEU A 143 -18.18 -2.82 2.10
CA LEU A 143 -18.12 -1.51 2.76
C LEU A 143 -19.53 -1.00 3.13
N PRO A 144 -19.75 -0.54 4.37
CA PRO A 144 -20.94 0.21 4.72
C PRO A 144 -21.04 1.52 3.93
N GLU A 145 -22.25 1.97 3.63
CA GLU A 145 -22.50 3.23 2.90
C GLU A 145 -21.89 4.47 3.58
N ASP A 146 -21.73 4.42 4.91
CA ASP A 146 -21.20 5.51 5.74
C ASP A 146 -19.66 5.50 5.89
N MET A 147 -18.97 4.55 5.25
CA MET A 147 -17.51 4.45 5.17
C MET A 147 -17.02 4.65 3.73
N LYS A 148 -15.77 5.06 3.59
CA LYS A 148 -15.04 5.04 2.30
C LYS A 148 -13.75 4.24 2.40
N ILE A 149 -13.13 4.02 1.26
CA ILE A 149 -11.79 3.45 1.14
C ILE A 149 -10.80 4.60 0.94
N LEU A 150 -9.71 4.60 1.70
CA LEU A 150 -8.52 5.35 1.32
C LEU A 150 -7.62 4.39 0.56
N ALA A 151 -7.50 4.62 -0.74
CA ALA A 151 -6.80 3.73 -1.66
C ALA A 151 -5.43 4.31 -2.07
N GLY A 152 -4.57 3.53 -2.71
CA GLY A 152 -3.37 4.06 -3.36
C GLY A 152 -2.51 2.95 -3.94
N ALA A 153 -1.61 3.32 -4.86
CA ALA A 153 -0.75 2.40 -5.62
C ALA A 153 0.36 1.68 -4.82
N GLY A 154 0.37 1.82 -3.48
CA GLY A 154 1.37 1.21 -2.61
C GLY A 154 2.74 1.88 -2.73
N GLY A 155 2.98 2.82 -1.82
CA GLY A 155 4.19 3.63 -1.81
C GLY A 155 4.19 4.73 -2.87
N GLY A 156 5.31 5.47 -2.93
CA GLY A 156 5.46 6.66 -3.76
C GLY A 156 6.33 6.45 -4.98
N VAL A 157 6.50 7.53 -5.75
CA VAL A 157 7.38 7.51 -6.92
C VAL A 157 8.83 7.27 -6.47
N LEU A 158 9.32 8.05 -5.51
CA LEU A 158 10.70 7.91 -5.04
C LEU A 158 10.91 6.55 -4.36
N GLU A 159 9.97 6.13 -3.51
CA GLU A 159 10.05 4.83 -2.82
C GLU A 159 10.13 3.65 -3.81
N ASN A 160 9.26 3.59 -4.82
CA ASN A 160 9.29 2.53 -5.83
C ASN A 160 10.56 2.60 -6.70
N VAL A 161 11.03 3.80 -7.05
CA VAL A 161 12.32 3.97 -7.76
C VAL A 161 13.48 3.46 -6.91
N MET A 162 13.54 3.82 -5.63
CA MET A 162 14.57 3.37 -4.70
C MET A 162 14.53 1.86 -4.49
N TRP A 163 13.36 1.23 -4.50
CA TRP A 163 13.23 -0.21 -4.42
C TRP A 163 13.77 -0.93 -5.65
N LEU A 164 13.48 -0.41 -6.85
CA LEU A 164 13.98 -0.97 -8.10
C LEU A 164 15.48 -0.80 -8.26
N MET A 165 16.03 0.35 -7.89
CA MET A 165 17.46 0.62 -8.08
C MET A 165 18.31 0.15 -6.90
N GLY A 166 17.74 0.04 -5.71
CA GLY A 166 18.50 0.08 -4.46
C GLY A 166 18.97 1.50 -4.13
N THR A 167 18.97 1.85 -2.85
CA THR A 167 19.33 3.21 -2.38
C THR A 167 20.74 3.65 -2.79
N VAL A 168 21.73 2.76 -2.77
CA VAL A 168 23.11 3.09 -3.12
C VAL A 168 23.30 3.33 -4.63
N PRO A 169 22.82 2.45 -5.54
CA PRO A 169 22.83 2.76 -6.98
C PRO A 169 22.03 4.03 -7.31
N PHE A 170 20.83 4.20 -6.74
CA PHE A 170 20.02 5.41 -6.89
C PHE A 170 20.80 6.68 -6.53
N ALA A 171 21.39 6.74 -5.34
CA ALA A 171 22.14 7.91 -4.89
C ALA A 171 23.36 8.23 -5.77
N LYS A 172 24.02 7.21 -6.34
CA LYS A 172 25.10 7.41 -7.31
C LYS A 172 24.57 7.92 -8.66
N ALA A 173 23.45 7.36 -9.14
CA ALA A 173 22.84 7.71 -10.42
C ALA A 173 22.34 9.16 -10.44
N ILE A 174 21.86 9.72 -9.32
CA ILE A 174 21.52 11.16 -9.22
C ILE A 174 22.64 12.06 -9.76
N TYR A 175 23.90 11.76 -9.43
CA TYR A 175 25.04 12.56 -9.88
C TYR A 175 25.61 12.10 -11.22
N ARG A 176 25.68 10.78 -11.43
CA ARG A 176 26.44 10.18 -12.54
C ARG A 176 25.62 9.94 -13.79
N GLU A 177 24.32 9.69 -13.63
CA GLU A 177 23.43 9.30 -14.72
C GLU A 177 22.02 9.91 -14.51
N PRO A 178 21.90 11.26 -14.55
CA PRO A 178 20.63 11.94 -14.30
C PRO A 178 19.54 11.55 -15.30
N LYS A 179 19.92 11.10 -16.51
CA LYS A 179 18.95 10.65 -17.51
C LYS A 179 18.24 9.37 -17.08
N LEU A 180 18.95 8.43 -16.45
CA LEU A 180 18.33 7.24 -15.87
C LEU A 180 17.32 7.61 -14.79
N ILE A 181 17.64 8.56 -13.92
CA ILE A 181 16.71 9.03 -12.88
C ILE A 181 15.44 9.62 -13.49
N GLU A 182 15.57 10.47 -14.51
CA GLU A 182 14.40 11.01 -15.23
C GLU A 182 13.53 9.90 -15.84
N MET A 183 14.16 8.91 -16.49
CA MET A 183 13.46 7.76 -17.08
C MET A 183 12.74 6.92 -16.02
N MET A 184 13.40 6.63 -14.90
CA MET A 184 12.84 5.89 -13.77
C MET A 184 11.63 6.59 -13.17
N PHE A 185 11.74 7.89 -12.86
CA PHE A 185 10.64 8.67 -12.28
C PHE A 185 9.46 8.79 -13.25
N ASN A 186 9.71 9.02 -14.54
CA ASN A 186 8.64 9.10 -15.54
C ASN A 186 7.89 7.77 -15.66
N SER A 187 8.61 6.65 -15.71
CA SER A 187 8.00 5.33 -15.87
C SER A 187 7.22 4.91 -14.62
N VAL A 188 7.82 5.01 -13.44
CA VAL A 188 7.16 4.68 -12.18
C VAL A 188 5.98 5.62 -11.91
N GLY A 189 6.18 6.93 -12.06
CA GLY A 189 5.12 7.92 -11.84
C GLY A 189 3.93 7.73 -12.78
N SER A 190 4.18 7.41 -14.05
CA SER A 190 3.10 7.14 -15.01
C SER A 190 2.35 5.84 -14.72
N ILE A 191 3.01 4.84 -14.11
CA ILE A 191 2.32 3.61 -13.65
C ILE A 191 1.44 3.93 -12.44
N ILE A 192 1.97 4.65 -11.44
CA ILE A 192 1.23 5.09 -10.25
C ILE A 192 0.00 5.90 -10.64
N GLU A 193 0.17 6.91 -11.50
CA GLU A 193 -0.92 7.75 -12.00
C GLU A 193 -2.07 6.91 -12.57
N ARG A 194 -1.77 5.91 -13.39
CA ARG A 194 -2.79 5.04 -13.98
C ARG A 194 -3.52 4.20 -12.95
N VAL A 195 -2.80 3.65 -11.97
CA VAL A 195 -3.40 2.85 -10.89
C VAL A 195 -4.29 3.74 -10.02
N ASP A 196 -3.79 4.89 -9.58
CA ASP A 196 -4.54 5.82 -8.74
C ASP A 196 -5.75 6.40 -9.48
N ALA A 197 -5.61 6.73 -10.77
CA ALA A 197 -6.73 7.17 -11.61
C ALA A 197 -7.82 6.10 -11.68
N TYR A 198 -7.45 4.84 -11.93
CA TYR A 198 -8.39 3.72 -11.93
C TYR A 198 -9.11 3.55 -10.58
N LEU A 199 -8.38 3.64 -9.47
CA LEU A 199 -8.97 3.52 -8.13
C LEU A 199 -9.94 4.68 -7.86
N ALA A 200 -9.62 5.89 -8.30
CA ALA A 200 -10.44 7.08 -8.11
C ALA A 200 -11.74 7.10 -8.93
N GLU A 201 -11.92 6.18 -9.89
CA GLU A 201 -13.17 6.06 -10.67
C GLU A 201 -14.36 5.54 -9.85
N PHE A 202 -14.12 5.03 -8.65
CA PHE A 202 -15.13 4.34 -7.85
C PHE A 202 -15.63 5.18 -6.68
N ASP A 203 -16.95 5.36 -6.58
CA ASP A 203 -17.59 6.15 -5.51
C ASP A 203 -17.24 5.67 -4.09
N GLU A 204 -16.91 4.38 -3.90
CA GLU A 204 -16.50 3.86 -2.60
C GLU A 204 -15.11 4.36 -2.17
N VAL A 205 -14.29 4.87 -3.09
CA VAL A 205 -12.98 5.46 -2.81
C VAL A 205 -13.16 6.93 -2.45
N GLY A 206 -12.79 7.29 -1.22
CA GLY A 206 -12.93 8.64 -0.68
C GLY A 206 -11.66 9.48 -0.79
N GLY A 207 -10.53 8.88 -1.13
CA GLY A 207 -9.26 9.56 -1.32
C GLY A 207 -8.16 8.62 -1.76
N ILE A 208 -7.15 9.20 -2.43
CA ILE A 208 -5.90 8.52 -2.78
C ILE A 208 -4.81 8.94 -1.79
N VAL A 209 -4.11 7.97 -1.23
CA VAL A 209 -3.02 8.14 -0.28
C VAL A 209 -1.74 7.64 -0.93
N MET A 210 -0.77 8.55 -1.06
CA MET A 210 0.57 8.25 -1.52
C MET A 210 1.54 8.37 -0.35
N GLY A 211 2.26 7.29 -0.06
CA GLY A 211 3.46 7.35 0.79
C GLY A 211 4.65 7.76 -0.06
N ASP A 212 5.72 8.30 0.52
CA ASP A 212 7.00 8.43 -0.18
C ASP A 212 8.14 8.35 0.83
N ASP A 213 8.40 7.14 1.32
CA ASP A 213 9.36 6.91 2.39
C ASP A 213 10.81 7.05 1.89
N MET A 214 11.62 7.74 2.69
CA MET A 214 13.07 7.92 2.49
C MET A 214 13.90 7.21 3.56
N GLY A 215 13.29 6.27 4.29
CA GLY A 215 13.96 5.47 5.31
C GLY A 215 15.20 4.78 4.74
N TYR A 216 16.37 5.14 5.28
CA TYR A 216 17.64 4.49 4.99
C TYR A 216 18.41 4.30 6.29
N LYS A 217 18.73 3.05 6.65
CA LYS A 217 19.46 2.77 7.89
C LYS A 217 20.92 2.45 7.58
N ARG A 218 21.82 3.39 7.91
CA ARG A 218 23.28 3.17 7.92
C ARG A 218 23.85 3.37 9.33
N GLY A 219 23.54 2.47 10.26
CA GLY A 219 24.13 2.51 11.61
C GLY A 219 23.39 1.73 12.69
N THR A 220 24.14 0.80 13.31
CA THR A 220 23.89 -0.11 14.46
C THR A 220 22.51 -0.73 14.62
#